data_AF-A0A353B9E1-F1
#
_entry.id   AF-A0A353B9E1-F1
#
_cell.length_a   1.000
_cell.length_b   1.000
_cell.length_c   1.000
_cell.angle_alpha   90.00
_cell.angle_beta   90.00
_cell.angle_gamma   90.00
#
_symmetry.space_group_name_H-M   'P 1'
#
loop_
_entity.id
_entity.type
_entity.pdbx_description
1 polymer ?
#
loop_
_entity_poly.entity_id
_entity_poly.type
_entity_poly.pdbx_seq_one_letter_code
_entity_poly.pdbx_strand_id
1 'polypeptide(L)'
;MPWPSHLKLEPNVPFDPLDIGKIERAIGVRLPAQFLAFLEETKGGGYVEDLLAECAEPTPFGKSNIVEVGGLKGIIRLLDSDITPRNMICIGHGQTTCISVAGIDHGCVYALDTEMRYFWTKETLEKYPKLDPSIKNFFRMRENDELPERPWGYENCYLIAESFDKYLNKLHPA
;
A
#
# COMPACT_ATOMS: atom_id res chain seq x y z
N MET A 1 8.70 20.31 0.85
CA MET A 1 8.32 20.26 2.27
C MET A 1 9.29 19.30 2.93
N PRO A 2 9.93 19.61 4.06
CA PRO A 2 10.88 18.68 4.69
C PRO A 2 10.14 17.41 5.17
N TRP A 3 10.72 16.24 4.92
CA TRP A 3 10.13 14.95 5.32
C TRP A 3 10.10 14.77 6.84
N PRO A 4 9.21 13.90 7.36
CA PRO A 4 9.17 13.62 8.80
C PRO A 4 10.52 13.10 9.29
N SER A 5 11.09 13.75 10.31
CA SER A 5 12.45 13.48 10.82
C SER A 5 12.59 12.11 11.48
N HIS A 6 11.49 11.42 11.76
CA HIS A 6 11.48 10.07 12.33
C HIS A 6 11.69 8.96 11.28
N LEU A 7 11.60 9.26 9.99
CA LEU A 7 11.88 8.29 8.94
C LEU A 7 13.40 8.08 8.80
N LYS A 8 13.90 6.98 9.34
CA LYS A 8 15.27 6.53 9.08
C LYS A 8 15.29 5.77 7.76
N LEU A 9 15.77 6.42 6.72
CA LEU A 9 15.95 5.79 5.42
C LEU A 9 17.31 5.12 5.39
N GLU A 10 17.33 3.79 5.28
CA GLU A 10 18.57 3.08 4.99
C GLU A 10 18.84 3.12 3.48
N PRO A 11 19.99 3.67 3.04
CA PRO A 11 20.38 3.67 1.63
C PRO A 11 20.79 2.24 1.24
N ASN A 12 19.80 1.44 0.86
CA ASN A 12 20.04 0.01 0.67
C ASN A 12 20.70 -0.34 -0.67
N VAL A 13 20.78 0.59 -1.65
CA VAL A 13 21.38 0.33 -2.97
C VAL A 13 21.76 1.63 -3.69
N PRO A 14 22.81 1.69 -4.54
CA PRO A 14 23.02 2.82 -5.44
C PRO A 14 21.82 3.10 -6.35
N PHE A 15 21.40 4.36 -6.36
CA PHE A 15 20.37 4.95 -7.22
C PHE A 15 20.87 5.11 -8.66
N ASP A 16 20.12 4.57 -9.62
CA ASP A 16 20.24 4.94 -11.02
C ASP A 16 18.96 5.66 -11.46
N PRO A 17 19.00 6.97 -11.79
CA PRO A 17 17.86 7.70 -12.34
C PRO A 17 17.23 7.01 -13.57
N LEU A 18 17.99 6.20 -14.31
CA LEU A 18 17.48 5.43 -15.45
C LEU A 18 16.44 4.37 -15.03
N ASP A 19 16.44 3.94 -13.77
CA ASP A 19 15.49 2.94 -13.27
C ASP A 19 14.07 3.49 -13.15
N ILE A 20 13.90 4.78 -12.85
CA ILE A 20 12.58 5.44 -12.89
C ILE A 20 11.98 5.35 -14.29
N GLY A 21 12.78 5.69 -15.31
CA GLY A 21 12.34 5.61 -16.70
C GLY A 21 12.02 4.17 -17.14
N LYS A 22 12.69 3.16 -16.58
CA LYS A 22 12.35 1.75 -16.84
C LYS A 22 11.00 1.38 -16.23
N ILE A 23 10.75 1.78 -14.98
CA ILE A 23 9.47 1.55 -14.31
C ILE A 23 8.34 2.20 -15.09
N GLU A 24 8.44 3.49 -15.40
CA GLU A 24 7.40 4.22 -16.14
C GLU A 24 7.14 3.63 -17.53
N ARG A 25 8.18 3.16 -18.24
CA ARG A 25 8.01 2.44 -19.50
C ARG A 25 7.33 1.10 -19.34
N ALA A 26 7.65 0.36 -18.27
CA ALA A 26 7.05 -0.95 -18.00
C ALA A 26 5.56 -0.83 -17.65
N ILE A 27 5.18 0.16 -16.83
CA ILE A 27 3.78 0.39 -16.43
C ILE A 27 2.99 1.21 -17.48
N GLY A 28 3.68 1.87 -18.41
CA GLY A 28 3.08 2.67 -19.48
C GLY A 28 2.54 4.04 -19.05
N VAL A 29 2.83 4.48 -17.82
CA VAL A 29 2.35 5.73 -17.22
C VAL A 29 3.44 6.38 -16.36
N ARG A 30 3.28 7.67 -16.07
CA ARG A 30 4.19 8.41 -15.19
C ARG A 30 3.92 8.08 -13.73
N LEU A 31 4.99 7.99 -12.93
CA LEU A 31 4.85 7.85 -11.48
C LEU A 31 4.21 9.11 -10.88
N PRO A 32 3.44 8.99 -9.78
CA PRO A 32 2.91 10.14 -9.07
C PRO A 32 4.02 11.12 -8.66
N ALA A 33 3.81 12.42 -8.88
CA ALA A 33 4.86 13.44 -8.73
C ALA A 33 5.48 13.47 -7.33
N GLN A 34 4.68 13.27 -6.29
CA GLN A 34 5.16 13.23 -4.90
C GLN A 34 6.01 11.99 -4.61
N PHE A 35 5.65 10.85 -5.19
CA PHE A 35 6.43 9.62 -5.05
C PHE A 35 7.75 9.72 -5.82
N LEU A 36 7.72 10.32 -7.00
CA LEU A 36 8.93 10.62 -7.77
C LEU A 36 9.89 11.54 -6.99
N ALA A 37 9.37 12.63 -6.42
CA ALA A 37 10.17 13.56 -5.61
C ALA A 37 10.81 12.85 -4.41
N PHE A 38 10.07 11.95 -3.75
CA PHE A 38 10.62 11.11 -2.69
C PHE A 38 11.76 10.24 -3.20
N LEU A 39 11.58 9.50 -4.29
CA LEU A 39 12.64 8.64 -4.86
C LEU A 39 13.88 9.45 -5.26
N GLU A 40 13.72 10.65 -5.80
CA GLU A 40 14.83 11.53 -6.19
C GLU A 40 15.61 12.08 -4.99
N GLU A 41 14.91 12.49 -3.93
CA GLU A 41 15.52 13.05 -2.73
C GLU A 41 16.25 11.98 -1.91
N THR A 42 15.61 10.82 -1.77
CA THR A 42 16.14 9.68 -1.01
C THR A 42 17.18 8.87 -1.78
N LYS A 43 17.39 9.18 -3.07
CA LYS A 43 18.26 8.41 -3.98
C LYS A 43 17.80 6.95 -4.04
N GLY A 44 16.57 6.74 -4.51
CA GLY A 44 16.03 5.42 -4.84
C GLY A 44 15.09 4.82 -3.80
N GLY A 45 14.60 5.64 -2.88
CA GLY A 45 13.78 5.23 -1.75
C GLY A 45 14.61 4.98 -0.50
N GLY A 46 14.03 4.24 0.44
CA GLY A 46 14.71 3.82 1.64
C GLY A 46 13.77 2.94 2.42
N TYR A 47 14.35 2.00 3.17
CA TYR A 47 13.59 1.09 4.00
C TYR A 47 13.27 1.76 5.33
N VAL A 48 12.02 1.64 5.77
CA VAL A 48 11.60 2.05 7.11
C VAL A 48 10.82 0.89 7.71
N GLU A 49 11.40 0.25 8.73
CA GLU A 49 10.82 -0.89 9.44
C GLU A 49 9.76 -0.46 10.44
N ASP A 50 8.84 -1.39 10.71
CA ASP A 50 7.93 -1.36 11.87
C ASP A 50 7.12 -0.07 11.99
N LEU A 51 6.68 0.47 10.85
CA LEU A 51 5.73 1.57 10.82
C LEU A 51 4.31 1.06 10.65
N LEU A 52 3.41 1.76 11.32
CA LEU A 52 1.99 1.60 11.18
C LEU A 52 1.40 2.78 10.42
N ALA A 53 0.37 2.48 9.63
CA ALA A 53 -0.56 3.46 9.12
C ALA A 53 -1.99 2.95 9.26
N GLU A 54 -2.87 3.82 9.74
CA GLU A 54 -4.29 3.52 9.79
C GLU A 54 -4.94 3.68 8.41
N CYS A 55 -5.70 2.67 8.02
CA CYS A 55 -6.56 2.76 6.84
C CYS A 55 -7.74 3.70 7.14
N ALA A 56 -8.18 4.45 6.12
CA ALA A 56 -9.35 5.31 6.21
C ALA A 56 -10.66 4.52 6.34
N GLU A 57 -10.63 3.23 5.99
CA GLU A 57 -11.80 2.35 5.94
C GLU A 57 -11.59 1.09 6.81
N PRO A 58 -12.69 0.43 7.23
CA PRO A 58 -12.61 -0.88 7.87
C PRO A 58 -11.84 -1.90 7.01
N THR A 59 -11.01 -2.73 7.65
CA THR A 59 -10.17 -3.72 6.98
C THR A 59 -10.26 -5.10 7.66
N PRO A 60 -9.93 -6.19 6.94
CA PRO A 60 -9.87 -7.54 7.50
C PRO A 60 -8.60 -7.82 8.33
N PHE A 61 -7.71 -6.83 8.49
CA PHE A 61 -6.50 -6.91 9.32
C PHE A 61 -6.55 -5.96 10.53
N GLY A 62 -7.65 -5.24 10.75
CA GLY A 62 -7.83 -4.35 11.89
C GLY A 62 -7.61 -2.88 11.54
N LYS A 63 -7.20 -2.07 12.53
CA LYS A 63 -7.11 -0.60 12.37
C LYS A 63 -5.85 -0.15 11.62
N SER A 64 -4.72 -0.79 11.93
CA SER A 64 -3.43 -0.42 11.39
C SER A 64 -2.86 -1.56 10.55
N ASN A 65 -2.20 -1.21 9.46
CA ASN A 65 -1.38 -2.14 8.72
C ASN A 65 0.09 -1.88 9.01
N ILE A 66 0.90 -2.93 9.06
CA ILE A 66 2.36 -2.78 8.97
C ILE A 66 2.64 -2.34 7.53
N VAL A 67 3.30 -1.20 7.42
CA VAL A 67 3.60 -0.59 6.15
C VAL A 67 5.10 -0.40 6.03
N GLU A 68 5.61 -0.78 4.88
CA GLU A 68 7.01 -0.63 4.51
C GLU A 68 7.06 0.22 3.25
N VAL A 69 8.16 0.96 3.06
CA VAL A 69 8.47 1.58 1.77
C VAL A 69 9.73 0.91 1.25
N GLY A 70 9.61 0.24 0.12
CA GLY A 70 10.69 -0.43 -0.57
C GLY A 70 11.46 0.52 -1.47
N GLY A 71 12.72 0.19 -1.73
CA GLY A 71 13.52 0.87 -2.75
C GLY A 71 13.14 0.43 -4.17
N LEU A 72 13.65 1.16 -5.17
CA LEU A 72 13.38 0.93 -6.60
C LEU A 72 13.55 -0.52 -7.06
N LYS A 73 14.58 -1.24 -6.60
CA LYS A 73 14.78 -2.66 -6.96
C LYS A 73 13.66 -3.56 -6.46
N GLY A 74 13.11 -3.26 -5.27
CA GLY A 74 11.95 -3.96 -4.73
C GLY A 74 10.76 -3.73 -5.64
N ILE A 75 10.47 -2.46 -5.97
CA ILE A 75 9.36 -2.08 -6.85
C ILE A 75 9.47 -2.78 -8.20
N ILE A 76 10.65 -2.78 -8.84
CA ILE A 76 10.86 -3.44 -10.14
C ILE A 76 10.52 -4.94 -10.07
N ARG A 77 10.94 -5.64 -9.00
CA ARG A 77 10.63 -7.07 -8.81
C ARG A 77 9.13 -7.32 -8.61
N LEU A 78 8.39 -6.31 -8.17
CA LEU A 78 6.97 -6.39 -7.90
C LEU A 78 6.09 -5.95 -9.07
N LEU A 79 6.68 -5.45 -10.16
CA LEU A 79 5.92 -5.07 -11.35
C LEU A 79 5.19 -6.25 -12.00
N ASP A 80 5.72 -7.47 -11.83
CA ASP A 80 5.14 -8.70 -12.36
C ASP A 80 4.19 -9.39 -11.35
N SER A 81 3.78 -8.70 -10.28
CA SER A 81 2.83 -9.21 -9.28
C SER A 81 1.46 -9.49 -9.90
N ASP A 82 0.92 -10.69 -9.66
CA ASP A 82 -0.41 -11.11 -10.10
C ASP A 82 -1.53 -10.72 -9.13
N ILE A 83 -1.17 -10.27 -7.92
CA ILE A 83 -2.11 -9.86 -6.86
C ILE A 83 -2.41 -8.36 -6.93
N THR A 84 -1.50 -7.55 -7.47
CA THR A 84 -1.62 -6.09 -7.49
C THR A 84 -2.63 -5.66 -8.56
N PRO A 85 -3.60 -4.77 -8.26
CA PRO A 85 -4.50 -4.24 -9.28
C PRO A 85 -3.73 -3.59 -10.44
N ARG A 86 -4.27 -3.72 -11.66
CA ARG A 86 -3.57 -3.31 -12.89
C ARG A 86 -3.15 -1.85 -12.97
N ASN A 87 -3.82 -0.97 -12.23
CA ASN A 87 -3.52 0.45 -12.19
C ASN A 87 -2.73 0.88 -10.95
N MET A 88 -2.14 -0.08 -10.24
CA MET A 88 -1.29 0.15 -9.08
C MET A 88 0.07 -0.52 -9.22
N ILE A 89 1.03 -0.09 -8.41
CA ILE A 89 2.28 -0.82 -8.17
C ILE A 89 2.48 -1.00 -6.67
N CYS A 90 3.07 -2.12 -6.26
CA CYS A 90 3.52 -2.30 -4.89
C CYS A 90 4.74 -1.42 -4.61
N ILE A 91 4.65 -0.64 -3.54
CA ILE A 91 5.73 0.22 -3.06
C ILE A 91 6.27 -0.24 -1.71
N GLY A 92 5.61 -1.17 -1.03
CA GLY A 92 6.08 -1.73 0.24
C GLY A 92 6.70 -3.12 0.10
N HIS A 93 7.65 -3.43 0.97
CA HIS A 93 8.21 -4.76 1.08
C HIS A 93 7.16 -5.69 1.75
N GLY A 94 7.09 -6.94 1.30
CA GLY A 94 5.96 -7.85 1.58
C GLY A 94 4.69 -7.68 0.73
N GLN A 95 4.69 -6.77 -0.27
CA GLN A 95 3.55 -6.53 -1.18
C GLN A 95 2.28 -6.00 -0.51
N THR A 96 2.35 -5.45 0.70
CA THR A 96 1.17 -5.02 1.46
C THR A 96 0.80 -3.55 1.26
N THR A 97 1.62 -2.77 0.55
CA THR A 97 1.37 -1.34 0.30
C THR A 97 1.53 -1.03 -1.18
N CYS A 98 0.50 -0.40 -1.76
CA CYS A 98 0.42 -0.05 -3.17
C CYS A 98 0.21 1.45 -3.37
N ILE A 99 0.65 1.97 -4.50
CA ILE A 99 0.29 3.31 -4.98
C ILE A 99 -0.46 3.20 -6.30
N SER A 100 -1.55 3.94 -6.45
CA SER A 100 -2.24 4.09 -7.74
C SER A 100 -1.38 4.90 -8.70
N VAL A 101 -1.14 4.34 -9.88
CA VAL A 101 -0.34 4.94 -10.97
C VAL A 101 -1.19 5.34 -12.17
N ALA A 102 -2.50 5.03 -12.17
CA ALA A 102 -3.43 5.50 -13.17
C ALA A 102 -4.87 5.57 -12.64
N GLY A 103 -5.68 6.47 -13.20
CA GLY A 103 -7.09 6.65 -12.83
C GLY A 103 -7.36 7.95 -12.08
N ILE A 104 -8.58 8.09 -11.56
CA ILE A 104 -9.00 9.27 -10.78
C ILE A 104 -8.31 9.37 -9.41
N ASP A 105 -7.77 8.25 -8.94
CA ASP A 105 -7.08 8.09 -7.66
C ASP A 105 -5.56 8.11 -7.82
N HIS A 106 -5.04 8.66 -8.94
CA HIS A 106 -3.60 8.73 -9.20
C HIS A 106 -2.83 9.32 -8.02
N GLY A 107 -1.89 8.54 -7.45
CA GLY A 107 -1.10 8.93 -6.30
C GLY A 107 -1.68 8.56 -4.93
N CYS A 108 -2.90 8.03 -4.86
CA CYS A 108 -3.46 7.45 -3.64
C CYS A 108 -2.65 6.20 -3.22
N VAL A 109 -2.53 5.99 -1.90
CA VAL A 109 -1.80 4.87 -1.29
C VAL A 109 -2.79 3.94 -0.61
N TYR A 110 -2.66 2.65 -0.87
CA TYR A 110 -3.55 1.59 -0.41
C TYR A 110 -2.78 0.50 0.33
N ALA A 111 -3.42 -0.09 1.34
CA ALA A 111 -3.02 -1.38 1.87
C ALA A 111 -3.59 -2.47 0.95
N LEU A 112 -2.74 -3.40 0.51
CA LEU A 112 -3.11 -4.57 -0.27
C LEU A 112 -3.22 -5.78 0.65
N ASP A 113 -4.39 -6.40 0.65
CA ASP A 113 -4.66 -7.63 1.35
C ASP A 113 -4.28 -8.84 0.49
N THR A 114 -3.03 -9.27 0.61
CA THR A 114 -2.46 -10.39 -0.15
C THR A 114 -3.10 -11.75 0.19
N GLU A 115 -3.72 -11.86 1.37
CA GLU A 115 -4.45 -13.05 1.83
C GLU A 115 -5.88 -13.14 1.27
N MET A 116 -6.28 -12.13 0.49
CA MET A 116 -7.61 -12.05 -0.15
C MET A 116 -8.76 -12.27 0.83
N ARG A 117 -8.62 -11.75 2.07
CA ARG A 117 -9.56 -11.97 3.17
C ARG A 117 -10.94 -11.41 2.87
N TYR A 118 -11.05 -10.43 1.98
CA TYR A 118 -12.35 -9.97 1.49
C TYR A 118 -13.23 -11.15 1.04
N PHE A 119 -12.66 -12.19 0.45
CA PHE A 119 -13.38 -13.37 -0.07
C PHE A 119 -13.50 -14.52 0.93
N TRP A 120 -13.06 -14.35 2.17
CA TRP A 120 -13.22 -15.41 3.18
C TRP A 120 -14.70 -15.73 3.42
N THR A 121 -15.01 -17.02 3.46
CA THR A 121 -16.34 -17.53 3.76
C THR A 121 -16.54 -17.62 5.27
N LYS A 122 -17.79 -17.77 5.71
CA LYS A 122 -18.11 -18.05 7.11
C LYS A 122 -17.38 -19.29 7.64
N GLU A 123 -17.28 -20.34 6.83
CA GLU A 123 -16.55 -21.57 7.16
C GLU A 123 -15.05 -21.31 7.40
N THR A 124 -14.45 -20.41 6.62
CA THR A 124 -13.06 -19.98 6.86
C THR A 124 -12.96 -19.20 8.16
N LEU A 125 -13.89 -18.28 8.44
CA LEU A 125 -13.90 -17.48 9.67
C LEU A 125 -14.06 -18.31 10.93
N GLU A 126 -14.83 -19.40 10.88
CA GLU A 126 -15.01 -20.33 12.00
C GLU A 126 -13.69 -20.97 12.47
N LYS A 127 -12.67 -21.04 11.60
CA LYS A 127 -11.32 -21.52 11.95
C LYS A 127 -10.55 -20.51 12.82
N TYR A 128 -11.02 -19.26 12.91
CA TYR A 128 -10.37 -18.17 13.65
C TYR A 128 -11.31 -17.59 14.74
N PRO A 129 -11.65 -18.35 15.80
CA PRO A 129 -12.64 -17.93 16.81
C PRO A 129 -12.21 -16.67 17.60
N LYS A 130 -10.90 -16.42 17.67
CA LYS A 130 -10.28 -15.33 18.44
C LYS A 130 -9.96 -14.08 17.60
N LEU A 131 -10.58 -13.91 16.43
CA LEU A 131 -10.41 -12.67 15.65
C LEU A 131 -10.77 -11.45 16.49
N ASP A 132 -10.01 -10.37 16.28
CA ASP A 132 -10.25 -9.07 16.88
C ASP A 132 -11.67 -8.57 16.57
N PRO A 133 -12.36 -7.88 17.51
CA PRO A 133 -13.70 -7.35 17.26
C PRO A 133 -13.81 -6.45 16.03
N SER A 134 -12.76 -5.67 15.70
CA SER A 134 -12.75 -4.82 14.50
C SER A 134 -12.75 -5.65 13.21
N ILE A 135 -12.00 -6.75 13.18
CA ILE A 135 -11.97 -7.69 12.06
C ILE A 135 -13.32 -8.41 11.93
N LYS A 136 -13.92 -8.85 13.03
CA LYS A 136 -15.27 -9.44 13.03
C LYS A 136 -16.31 -8.44 12.51
N ASN A 137 -16.20 -7.17 12.89
CA ASN A 137 -17.10 -6.13 12.40
C ASN A 137 -16.92 -5.88 10.90
N PHE A 138 -15.69 -5.94 10.36
CA PHE A 138 -15.46 -5.86 8.92
C PHE A 138 -16.25 -6.94 8.16
N PHE A 139 -16.17 -8.21 8.58
CA PHE A 139 -16.91 -9.30 7.93
C PHE A 139 -18.42 -9.13 8.06
N ARG A 140 -18.91 -8.69 9.22
CA ARG A 140 -20.33 -8.34 9.41
C ARG A 140 -20.76 -7.24 8.44
N MET A 141 -19.98 -6.18 8.28
CA MET A 141 -20.30 -5.08 7.36
C MET A 141 -20.33 -5.58 5.91
N ARG A 142 -19.35 -6.39 5.50
CA ARG A 142 -19.29 -7.00 4.17
C ARG A 142 -20.54 -7.81 3.87
N GLU A 143 -20.98 -8.67 4.79
CA GLU A 143 -22.15 -9.55 4.60
C GLU A 143 -23.48 -8.79 4.50
N ASN A 144 -23.54 -7.56 5.02
CA ASN A 144 -24.74 -6.72 5.00
C ASN A 144 -24.65 -5.59 3.97
N ASP A 145 -23.65 -5.61 3.07
CA ASP A 145 -23.38 -4.55 2.11
C ASP A 145 -23.22 -3.14 2.75
N GLU A 146 -22.63 -3.09 3.96
CA GLU A 146 -22.40 -1.86 4.74
C GLU A 146 -20.97 -1.32 4.61
N LEU A 147 -20.10 -1.98 3.84
CA LEU A 147 -18.76 -1.45 3.56
C LEU A 147 -18.87 -0.19 2.68
N PRO A 148 -17.92 0.76 2.82
CA PRO A 148 -17.83 1.89 1.89
C PRO A 148 -17.75 1.41 0.43
N GLU A 149 -18.34 2.17 -0.48
CA GLU A 149 -18.20 1.91 -1.92
C GLU A 149 -16.74 1.97 -2.34
N ARG A 150 -16.35 1.07 -3.24
CA ARG A 150 -14.98 0.99 -3.77
C ARG A 150 -15.01 0.84 -5.29
N PRO A 151 -13.95 1.30 -5.98
CA PRO A 151 -13.78 1.00 -7.40
C PRO A 151 -13.78 -0.51 -7.66
N TRP A 152 -14.27 -0.90 -8.83
CA TRP A 152 -14.23 -2.31 -9.25
C TRP A 152 -12.78 -2.82 -9.32
N GLY A 153 -12.53 -4.01 -8.76
CA GLY A 153 -11.18 -4.60 -8.70
C GLY A 153 -10.35 -4.16 -7.48
N TYR A 154 -10.93 -3.40 -6.55
CA TYR A 154 -10.27 -2.93 -5.33
C TYR A 154 -10.78 -3.67 -4.07
N GLU A 155 -11.37 -4.84 -4.23
CA GLU A 155 -11.96 -5.61 -3.12
C GLU A 155 -10.93 -5.89 -2.02
N ASN A 156 -9.66 -6.09 -2.41
CA ASN A 156 -8.52 -6.32 -1.51
C ASN A 156 -7.64 -5.07 -1.30
N CYS A 157 -8.09 -3.89 -1.71
CA CYS A 157 -7.35 -2.64 -1.54
C CYS A 157 -8.09 -1.70 -0.60
N TYR A 158 -7.39 -1.23 0.43
CA TYR A 158 -7.94 -0.41 1.50
C TYR A 158 -7.21 0.91 1.54
N LEU A 159 -7.94 2.03 1.36
CA LEU A 159 -7.31 3.35 1.26
C LEU A 159 -6.56 3.69 2.55
N ILE A 160 -5.26 3.99 2.44
CA ILE A 160 -4.47 4.55 3.54
C ILE A 160 -4.48 6.07 3.44
N ALA A 161 -4.15 6.62 2.28
CA ALA A 161 -4.06 8.06 2.08
C ALA A 161 -4.37 8.47 0.64
N GLU A 162 -4.92 9.67 0.47
CA GLU A 162 -5.30 10.24 -0.82
C GLU A 162 -4.11 10.77 -1.64
N SER A 163 -2.91 10.69 -1.09
CA SER A 163 -1.67 11.15 -1.72
C SER A 163 -0.46 10.59 -0.96
N PHE A 164 0.69 10.53 -1.64
CA PHE A 164 1.91 9.96 -1.07
C PHE A 164 2.47 10.79 0.10
N ASP A 165 2.35 12.12 0.05
CA ASP A 165 2.74 12.99 1.16
C ASP A 165 1.87 12.78 2.41
N LYS A 166 0.55 12.66 2.23
CA LYS A 166 -0.39 12.33 3.32
C LYS A 166 -0.07 10.95 3.91
N TYR A 167 0.29 9.98 3.06
CA TYR A 167 0.75 8.66 3.52
C TYR A 167 1.96 8.79 4.44
N LEU A 168 3.02 9.48 4.01
CA LEU A 168 4.22 9.69 4.84
C LEU A 168 3.90 10.37 6.18
N ASN A 169 2.95 11.31 6.20
CA ASN A 169 2.52 12.00 7.43
C ASN A 169 1.69 11.12 8.38
N LYS A 170 1.10 10.02 7.89
CA LYS A 170 0.37 9.05 8.73
C LYS A 170 1.28 8.02 9.40
N LEU A 171 2.50 7.85 8.89
CA LEU A 171 3.45 6.86 9.36
C LEU A 171 3.89 7.15 10.80
N HIS A 172 3.72 6.16 11.68
CA HIS A 172 4.16 6.21 13.06
C HIS A 172 4.76 4.86 13.51
N PRO A 173 5.64 4.83 14.52
CA PRO A 173 6.17 3.58 15.05
C PRO A 173 5.07 2.63 15.53
N ALA A 174 5.28 1.33 15.34
CA ALA A 174 4.40 0.26 15.84
C ALA A 174 4.29 0.19 17.37
#